data_AF-A0A165KQP6-F1
#
_entry.id   AF-A0A165KQP6-F1
#
_cell.length_a   1.000
_cell.length_b   1.000
_cell.length_c   1.000
_cell.angle_alpha   90.00
_cell.angle_beta   90.00
_cell.angle_gamma   90.00
#
_symmetry.space_group_name_H-M   'P 1'
#
loop_
_entity.id
_entity.type
_entity.pdbx_description
1 polymer ?
#
loop_
_entity_poly.entity_id
_entity_poly.type
_entity_poly.pdbx_seq_one_letter_code
_entity_poly.pdbx_strand_id
1 'polypeptide(L)'
;MSPTILRANPRPEDESWNFTAAVPPARRPGYGKHVSFTPDAIKLDVILFPSNRILNADNLSKFILASFEGLRFPDNPPSVARDYMMRLLKAGFFLNGVQYRFYGHSNSQLVSAEQTHPS
;
A
#
# COMPACT_ATOMS: atom_id res chain seq x y z
N MET A 1 3.02 -18.38 0.15
CA MET A 1 4.38 -18.01 -0.30
C MET A 1 4.88 -16.97 0.66
N SER A 2 6.19 -16.90 0.88
CA SER A 2 6.74 -15.85 1.74
C SER A 2 6.77 -14.53 0.97
N PRO A 3 6.41 -13.40 1.61
CA PRO A 3 6.50 -12.08 0.98
C PRO A 3 7.96 -11.77 0.61
N THR A 4 8.15 -11.07 -0.51
CA THR A 4 9.46 -10.52 -0.91
C THR A 4 9.70 -9.23 -0.13
N ILE A 5 10.81 -9.16 0.63
CA ILE A 5 11.20 -7.92 1.31
C ILE A 5 11.80 -6.96 0.28
N LEU A 6 11.17 -5.80 0.09
CA LEU A 6 11.66 -4.74 -0.79
C LEU A 6 12.66 -3.83 -0.07
N ARG A 7 12.43 -3.57 1.22
CA ARG A 7 13.32 -2.80 2.10
C ARG A 7 13.11 -3.26 3.54
N ALA A 8 14.20 -3.51 4.27
CA ALA A 8 14.15 -3.70 5.71
C ALA A 8 14.33 -2.35 6.42
N ASN A 9 13.66 -2.17 7.56
CA ASN A 9 13.73 -0.99 8.43
C ASN A 9 13.63 0.33 7.65
N PRO A 10 12.51 0.58 6.93
CA PRO A 10 12.31 1.88 6.28
C PRO A 10 12.48 3.01 7.29
N ARG A 11 13.06 4.12 6.84
CA ARG A 11 13.32 5.25 7.71
C ARG A 11 12.29 6.35 7.51
N PRO A 12 11.90 7.08 8.55
CA PRO A 12 11.03 8.26 8.43
C PRO A 12 11.43 9.21 7.31
N GLU A 13 12.72 9.44 7.14
CA GLU A 13 13.30 10.37 6.18
C GLU A 13 13.47 9.82 4.76
N ASP A 14 13.02 8.60 4.46
CA ASP A 14 13.12 8.08 3.09
C ASP A 14 12.32 8.97 2.11
N GLU A 15 12.95 9.28 0.97
CA GLU A 15 12.39 10.15 -0.08
C GLU A 15 12.17 9.43 -1.41
N SER A 16 12.60 8.17 -1.53
CA SER A 16 12.46 7.38 -2.76
C SER A 16 12.09 5.92 -2.50
N TRP A 17 11.25 5.40 -3.40
CA TRP A 17 10.69 4.04 -3.37
C TRP A 17 10.87 3.37 -4.72
N ASN A 18 12.12 3.09 -5.07
CA ASN A 18 12.47 2.40 -6.30
C ASN A 18 13.04 1.02 -5.98
N PHE A 19 12.37 -0.02 -6.49
CA PHE A 19 12.66 -1.40 -6.17
C PHE A 19 12.78 -2.24 -7.44
N THR A 20 13.72 -3.20 -7.39
CA THR A 20 13.82 -4.28 -8.37
C THR A 20 13.68 -5.59 -7.62
N ALA A 21 12.64 -6.36 -7.94
CA ALA A 21 12.28 -7.56 -7.20
C ALA A 21 11.50 -8.55 -8.06
N ALA A 22 11.67 -9.84 -7.75
CA ALA A 22 10.81 -10.88 -8.32
C ALA A 22 9.39 -10.72 -7.78
N VAL A 23 8.43 -10.53 -8.68
CA VAL A 23 7.01 -10.46 -8.32
C VAL A 23 6.47 -11.88 -8.23
N PRO A 24 5.86 -12.29 -7.11
CA PRO A 24 5.22 -13.59 -7.02
C PRO A 24 4.13 -13.71 -8.11
N PRO A 25 3.96 -14.88 -8.74
CA PRO A 25 2.92 -15.05 -9.76
C PRO A 25 1.52 -15.05 -9.14
N ALA A 26 0.59 -14.32 -9.76
CA ALA A 26 -0.84 -14.41 -9.41
C ALA A 26 -1.39 -15.76 -9.88
N ARG A 27 -1.73 -16.64 -8.93
CA ARG A 27 -2.17 -18.01 -9.23
C ARG A 27 -3.67 -18.14 -9.53
N ARG A 28 -4.47 -17.11 -9.20
CA ARG A 28 -5.93 -17.13 -9.31
C ARG A 28 -6.44 -15.76 -9.78
N PRO A 29 -7.57 -15.70 -10.52
CA PRO A 29 -8.24 -14.44 -10.83
C PRO A 29 -8.56 -13.64 -9.56
N GLY A 30 -8.54 -12.31 -9.66
CA GLY A 30 -8.76 -11.41 -8.53
C GLY A 30 -7.55 -11.18 -7.62
N TYR A 31 -6.48 -11.98 -7.75
CA TYR A 31 -5.25 -11.74 -7.02
C TYR A 31 -4.38 -10.69 -7.71
N GLY A 32 -3.81 -9.78 -6.93
CA GLY A 32 -2.97 -8.70 -7.43
C GLY A 32 -1.81 -8.39 -6.49
N LYS A 33 -0.90 -7.54 -6.98
CA LYS A 33 0.28 -7.10 -6.24
C LYS A 33 -0.14 -6.26 -5.04
N HIS A 34 0.36 -6.61 -3.87
CA HIS A 34 0.13 -5.88 -2.64
C HIS A 34 1.47 -5.52 -2.00
N VAL A 35 1.60 -4.26 -1.58
CA VAL A 35 2.78 -3.76 -0.89
C VAL A 35 2.36 -3.30 0.50
N SER A 36 2.85 -3.97 1.53
CA SER A 36 2.64 -3.56 2.92
C SER A 36 3.82 -2.75 3.42
N PHE A 37 3.51 -1.67 4.14
CA PHE A 37 4.46 -0.79 4.79
C PHE A 37 4.32 -0.96 6.30
N THR A 38 5.40 -1.39 6.95
CA THR A 38 5.54 -1.46 8.42
C THR A 38 6.88 -0.82 8.81
N PRO A 39 7.10 -0.47 10.09
CA PRO A 39 8.41 0.03 10.52
C PRO A 39 9.54 -0.98 10.34
N ASP A 40 9.23 -2.28 10.33
CA ASP A 40 10.25 -3.33 10.18
C ASP A 40 10.60 -3.60 8.72
N ALA A 41 9.64 -3.48 7.79
CA ALA A 41 9.90 -3.74 6.38
C ALA A 41 8.80 -3.22 5.45
N ILE A 42 9.20 -2.93 4.21
CA ILE A 42 8.33 -2.83 3.05
C ILE A 42 8.33 -4.20 2.36
N LYS A 43 7.15 -4.80 2.21
CA LYS A 43 7.01 -6.18 1.69
C LYS A 43 6.11 -6.19 0.47
N LEU A 44 6.51 -6.92 -0.56
CA LEU A 44 5.72 -7.24 -1.75
C LEU A 44 5.16 -8.65 -1.61
N ASP A 45 3.85 -8.78 -1.80
CA ASP A 45 3.17 -10.06 -1.83
C ASP A 45 2.04 -10.04 -2.88
N VAL A 46 1.36 -11.17 -3.02
CA VAL A 46 0.16 -11.27 -3.88
C VAL A 46 -1.03 -11.72 -3.07
N ILE A 47 -2.06 -10.88 -3.01
CA ILE A 47 -3.27 -11.15 -2.24
C ILE A 47 -4.51 -11.06 -3.13
N LEU A 48 -5.62 -11.65 -2.66
CA LEU A 48 -6.93 -11.41 -3.26
C LEU A 48 -7.30 -9.95 -3.03
N PHE A 49 -7.50 -9.19 -4.11
CA PHE A 49 -7.93 -7.82 -3.97
C PHE A 49 -9.36 -7.75 -3.41
N PRO A 50 -9.66 -6.76 -2.55
CA PRO A 50 -11.00 -6.55 -2.06
C PRO A 50 -11.93 -6.25 -3.23
N SER A 51 -13.10 -6.91 -3.26
CA SER A 51 -14.07 -6.76 -4.35
C SER A 51 -14.55 -5.31 -4.43
N ASN A 52 -14.13 -4.57 -5.46
CA ASN A 52 -14.46 -3.17 -5.68
C ASN A 52 -14.72 -2.92 -7.18
N ARG A 53 -15.64 -2.02 -7.52
CA ARG A 53 -16.07 -1.73 -8.91
C ARG A 53 -14.92 -1.34 -9.85
N ILE A 54 -13.88 -0.70 -9.33
CA ILE A 54 -12.68 -0.27 -10.08
C ILE A 54 -11.89 -1.48 -10.62
N LEU A 55 -11.89 -2.59 -9.90
CA LEU A 55 -11.12 -3.79 -10.23
C LEU A 55 -11.84 -4.72 -11.22
N ASN A 56 -13.12 -4.46 -11.51
CA ASN A 56 -13.92 -5.24 -12.47
C ASN A 56 -13.79 -4.71 -13.92
N ALA A 57 -13.24 -3.50 -14.12
CA ALA A 57 -13.18 -2.86 -15.43
C ALA A 57 -11.79 -2.90 -16.08
N ASP A 58 -10.73 -3.17 -15.32
CA ASP A 58 -9.34 -3.05 -15.78
C ASP A 58 -8.47 -4.29 -15.49
N ASN A 59 -7.35 -4.39 -16.20
CA ASN A 59 -6.34 -5.42 -15.97
C ASN A 59 -5.61 -5.20 -14.62
N LEU A 60 -5.89 -6.07 -13.64
CA LEU A 60 -5.34 -6.04 -12.28
C LEU A 60 -3.81 -5.95 -12.19
N SER A 61 -3.09 -6.44 -13.21
CA SER A 61 -1.62 -6.40 -13.25
C SER A 61 -1.05 -4.98 -13.29
N LYS A 62 -1.87 -4.00 -13.69
CA LYS A 62 -1.54 -2.56 -13.74
C LYS A 62 -1.64 -1.87 -12.38
N PHE A 63 -2.23 -2.52 -11.38
CA PHE A 63 -2.43 -1.94 -10.06
C PHE A 63 -1.52 -2.58 -9.01
N ILE A 64 -1.25 -1.80 -7.97
CA ILE A 64 -0.69 -2.26 -6.71
C ILE A 64 -1.61 -1.75 -5.61
N LEU A 65 -1.96 -2.63 -4.67
CA LEU A 65 -2.59 -2.21 -3.42
C LEU A 65 -1.49 -1.88 -2.41
N ALA A 66 -1.36 -0.61 -2.04
CA ALA A 66 -0.47 -0.18 -0.97
C ALA A 66 -1.24 -0.17 0.37
N SER A 67 -0.72 -0.88 1.37
CA SER A 67 -1.29 -0.92 2.72
C SER A 67 -0.33 -0.30 3.74
N PHE A 68 -0.85 0.64 4.53
CA PHE A 68 -0.10 1.39 5.54
C PHE A 68 -0.62 1.14 6.97
N GLU A 69 -1.51 0.16 7.17
CA GLU A 69 -2.13 -0.13 8.47
C GLU A 69 -1.10 -0.36 9.59
N GLY A 70 0.01 -1.02 9.26
CA GLY A 70 1.11 -1.27 10.19
C GLY A 70 2.18 -0.17 10.23
N LEU A 71 2.05 0.91 9.47
CA LEU A 71 3.10 1.93 9.36
C LEU A 71 3.03 2.92 10.53
N ARG A 72 3.72 2.58 11.62
CA ARG A 72 3.96 3.47 12.75
C ARG A 72 5.43 3.39 13.14
N PHE A 73 6.18 4.44 12.85
CA PHE A 73 7.58 4.52 13.26
C PHE A 73 7.67 4.59 14.79
N PRO A 74 8.40 3.67 15.45
CA PRO A 74 8.66 3.76 16.88
C PRO A 74 9.32 5.09 17.22
N ASP A 75 9.09 5.59 18.44
CA ASP A 75 9.69 6.82 18.98
C ASP A 75 9.38 8.11 18.22
N ASN A 76 8.49 8.05 17.22
CA ASN A 76 8.08 9.19 16.41
C ASN A 76 6.59 9.49 16.59
N PRO A 77 6.17 10.77 16.47
CA PRO A 77 4.76 11.12 16.49
C PRO A 77 4.04 10.57 15.24
N PRO A 78 2.73 10.28 15.32
CA PRO A 78 1.95 9.75 14.19
C PRO A 78 2.01 10.60 12.91
N SER A 79 2.26 11.90 13.03
CA SER A 79 2.45 12.81 11.90
C SER A 79 3.58 12.39 10.97
N VAL A 80 4.63 11.75 11.51
CA VAL A 80 5.79 11.30 10.73
C VAL A 80 5.40 10.20 9.72
N ALA A 81 4.56 9.26 10.13
CA ALA A 81 4.03 8.23 9.22
C ALA A 81 3.16 8.85 8.12
N ARG A 82 2.33 9.85 8.47
CA ARG A 82 1.56 10.63 7.49
C ARG A 82 2.48 11.32 6.49
N ASP A 83 3.51 12.01 6.96
CA ASP A 83 4.41 12.77 6.09
C ASP A 83 5.23 11.84 5.19
N TYR A 84 5.62 10.66 5.70
CA TYR A 84 6.22 9.58 4.91
C TYR A 84 5.29 9.13 3.77
N MET A 85 4.01 8.83 4.09
CA MET A 85 3.02 8.46 3.09
C MET A 85 2.83 9.56 2.03
N MET A 86 2.77 10.83 2.45
CA MET A 86 2.65 11.96 1.52
C MET A 86 3.85 12.07 0.58
N ARG A 87 5.08 11.88 1.08
CA ARG A 87 6.28 11.83 0.23
C ARG A 87 6.20 10.69 -0.77
N LEU A 88 5.79 9.50 -0.35
CA LEU A 88 5.62 8.34 -1.23
C LEU A 88 4.58 8.60 -2.32
N LEU A 89 3.41 9.12 -1.97
CA LEU A 89 2.35 9.39 -2.93
C LEU A 89 2.76 10.47 -3.94
N LYS A 90 3.58 11.45 -3.53
CA LYS A 90 4.10 12.51 -4.40
C LYS A 90 5.22 12.03 -5.31
N ALA A 91 6.20 11.28 -4.78
CA ALA A 91 7.33 10.76 -5.55
C ALA A 91 6.92 9.62 -6.49
N GLY A 92 5.92 8.84 -6.07
CA GLY A 92 5.51 7.60 -6.73
C GLY A 92 6.30 6.39 -6.24
N PHE A 93 5.73 5.22 -6.49
CA PHE A 93 6.33 3.93 -6.18
C PHE A 93 6.81 3.27 -7.46
N PHE A 94 8.07 2.85 -7.53
CA PHE A 94 8.65 2.23 -8.72
C PHE A 94 8.99 0.77 -8.43
N LEU A 95 8.50 -0.13 -9.29
CA LEU A 95 8.81 -1.56 -9.22
C LEU A 95 9.16 -2.07 -10.61
N ASN A 96 10.37 -2.63 -10.75
CA ASN A 96 10.88 -3.17 -12.01
C ASN A 96 10.76 -2.16 -13.18
N GLY A 97 11.10 -0.90 -12.92
CA GLY A 97 11.05 0.18 -13.91
C GLY A 97 9.66 0.77 -14.17
N VAL A 98 8.59 0.21 -13.61
CA VAL A 98 7.22 0.73 -13.76
C VAL A 98 6.91 1.69 -12.62
N GLN A 99 6.47 2.91 -12.95
CA GLN A 99 5.98 3.89 -11.97
C GLN A 99 4.49 3.65 -11.66
N TYR A 100 4.18 3.52 -10.39
CA TYR A 100 2.83 3.45 -9.83
C TYR A 100 2.52 4.77 -9.14
N ARG A 101 1.44 5.43 -9.57
CA ARG A 101 0.94 6.68 -9.00
C ARG A 101 -0.35 6.43 -8.24
N PHE A 102 -0.67 7.34 -7.32
CA PHE A 102 -1.94 7.30 -6.63
C PHE A 102 -3.10 7.45 -7.63
N TYR A 103 -4.02 6.49 -7.62
CA TYR A 103 -5.20 6.46 -8.48
C TYR A 103 -6.50 6.62 -7.67
N GLY A 104 -6.50 6.17 -6.41
CA GLY A 104 -7.64 6.26 -5.52
C GLY A 104 -7.43 5.39 -4.27
N HIS A 105 -8.27 5.58 -3.27
CA HIS A 105 -8.30 4.74 -2.08
C HIS A 105 -9.54 3.83 -2.10
N SER A 106 -9.48 2.68 -1.44
CA SER A 106 -10.65 1.83 -1.21
C SER A 106 -11.61 2.53 -0.24
N ASN A 107 -12.92 2.43 -0.47
CA ASN A 107 -13.96 3.05 0.37
C ASN A 107 -14.15 2.36 1.73
N SER A 108 -13.38 1.32 2.05
CA SER A 108 -13.57 0.50 3.25
C SER A 108 -13.19 1.17 4.58
N GLN A 109 -13.06 2.50 4.63
CA GLN A 109 -12.72 3.26 5.86
C GLN A 109 -13.61 4.47 6.14
N LEU A 110 -14.61 4.78 5.31
CA LEU A 110 -15.58 5.83 5.64
C LEU A 110 -16.70 5.24 6.51
N VAL A 111 -16.48 5.19 7.83
CA VAL A 111 -17.58 5.11 8.79
C VAL A 111 -18.07 6.55 9.01
N SER A 112 -19.23 6.92 8.47
CA SER A 112 -19.94 8.11 8.96
C SER A 112 -20.28 7.87 10.42
N ALA A 113 -19.69 8.64 11.34
CA ALA A 113 -20.19 8.72 12.70
C ALA A 113 -21.50 9.50 12.67
N GLU A 114 -22.61 8.81 12.43
CA GLU A 114 -23.94 9.37 12.70
C GLU A 114 -24.10 9.41 14.23
N GLN A 115 -23.96 10.62 14.79
CA GLN A 115 -24.21 10.91 16.20
C GLN A 115 -25.67 10.55 16.50
N THR A 116 -25.87 9.38 17.12
CA THR A 116 -27.16 9.03 17.69
C THR A 116 -27.29 9.79 19.01
N HIS A 117 -28.04 10.90 18.99
CA HIS A 117 -28.58 11.50 20.21
C HIS A 117 -29.77 10.66 20.69
N PRO A 118 -29.76 10.07 21.89
CA PRO A 118 -31.00 9.69 22.54
C PRO A 118 -31.61 10.92 23.23
N SER A 119 -32.91 11.08 23.00
CA SER A 119 -33.80 12.05 23.65
C SER A 119 -34.01 11.74 25.13
#